data_AF-A0A1V5T7K2-F1
#
_entry.id   AF-A0A1V5T7K2-F1
#
_cell.length_a   1.000
_cell.length_b   1.000
_cell.length_c   1.000
_cell.angle_alpha   90.00
_cell.angle_beta   90.00
_cell.angle_gamma   90.00
#
_symmetry.space_group_name_H-M   'P 1'
#
loop_
_entity.id
_entity.type
_entity.pdbx_description
1 polymer ?
#
loop_
_entity_poly.entity_id
_entity_poly.type
_entity_poly.pdbx_seq_one_letter_code
_entity_poly.pdbx_strand_id
1 'polypeptide(L)'
;MAGMILFIVLMIVTTILKRVIHPFDKINNLINQIIGGLVGVIQLLFFISAIFLLLNVFNFPDKKTQNSSLLYKYAYGVIPHSIDFLKAYTPDTEDIIKDYINQKDTLK
;
A
#
# COMPACT_ATOMS: atom_id res chain seq x y z
N MET A 1 -11.38 -3.57 -10.06
CA MET A 1 -10.36 -3.31 -11.11
C MET A 1 -9.68 -1.95 -10.96
N ALA A 2 -10.40 -0.87 -10.66
CA ALA A 2 -9.81 0.47 -10.45
C ALA A 2 -8.66 0.50 -9.42
N GLY A 3 -8.81 -0.14 -8.25
CA GLY A 3 -7.75 -0.19 -7.23
C GLY A 3 -6.49 -0.96 -7.67
N MET A 4 -6.64 -1.99 -8.51
CA MET A 4 -5.50 -2.74 -9.04
C MET A 4 -4.72 -1.91 -10.07
N ILE A 5 -5.41 -1.16 -10.91
CA ILE A 5 -4.79 -0.23 -11.87
C ILE A 5 -4.05 0.88 -11.11
N LEU A 6 -4.66 1.44 -10.06
CA LEU A 6 -4.06 2.46 -9.22
C LEU A 6 -2.79 1.93 -8.52
N PHE A 7 -2.83 0.70 -8.02
CA PHE A 7 -1.68 0.03 -7.45
C PHE A 7 -0.52 -0.13 -8.45
N ILE A 8 -0.80 -0.59 -9.67
CA ILE A 8 0.21 -0.78 -10.72
C ILE A 8 0.81 0.57 -11.14
N VAL A 9 -0.02 1.61 -11.33
CA VAL A 9 0.45 2.95 -11.69
C VAL A 9 1.33 3.54 -10.60
N LEU A 10 0.91 3.44 -9.33
CA LEU A 10 1.70 3.90 -8.19
C LEU A 10 3.03 3.14 -8.10
N MET A 11 3.03 1.85 -8.41
CA MET A 11 4.23 1.01 -8.44
C MET A 11 5.23 1.45 -9.52
N ILE A 12 4.73 1.78 -10.72
CA ILE A 12 5.56 2.25 -11.83
C ILE A 12 6.13 3.64 -11.51
N VAL A 13 5.30 4.55 -11.01
CA VAL A 13 5.72 5.92 -10.68
C VAL A 13 6.80 5.90 -9.58
N THR A 14 6.58 5.16 -8.50
CA THR A 14 7.57 5.05 -7.41
C THR A 14 8.89 4.43 -7.87
N THR A 15 8.83 3.44 -8.77
CA THR A 15 10.03 2.80 -9.35
C THR A 15 10.83 3.75 -10.23
N ILE A 16 10.15 4.53 -11.08
CA ILE A 16 10.80 5.54 -11.95
C ILE A 16 11.40 6.66 -11.10
N LEU A 17 10.65 7.14 -10.10
CA LEU A 17 11.10 8.22 -9.22
C LEU A 17 12.38 7.82 -8.45
N LYS A 18 12.42 6.57 -7.95
CA LYS A 18 13.60 5.99 -7.29
C LYS A 18 14.82 5.90 -8.21
N ARG A 19 14.61 5.71 -9.50
CA ARG A 19 15.68 5.66 -10.51
C ARG A 19 16.19 7.04 -10.91
N VAL A 20 15.31 8.04 -10.94
CA VAL A 20 15.63 9.41 -11.39
C VAL A 20 16.26 10.26 -10.29
N ILE A 21 15.87 10.06 -9.03
CA ILE A 21 16.34 10.88 -7.89
C ILE A 21 17.81 10.57 -7.50
N HIS A 22 18.47 9.57 -8.09
CA HIS A 22 19.79 9.14 -7.60
C HIS A 22 20.96 9.74 -8.41
N PRO A 23 21.66 10.79 -7.93
CA PRO A 23 22.98 11.15 -8.43
C PRO A 23 24.05 10.28 -7.76
N PHE A 24 25.00 9.83 -8.56
CA PHE A 24 26.08 8.91 -8.23
C PHE A 24 27.12 9.57 -7.32
N ASP A 25 27.40 8.97 -6.16
CA ASP A 25 28.69 9.13 -5.47
C ASP A 25 29.00 7.91 -4.58
N LYS A 26 30.27 7.50 -4.48
CA LYS A 26 30.64 6.13 -4.08
C LYS A 26 30.35 5.76 -2.60
N ILE A 27 30.19 6.76 -1.71
CA ILE A 27 29.70 6.60 -0.32
C ILE A 27 28.16 6.57 -0.27
N ASN A 28 27.51 7.19 -1.27
CA ASN A 28 26.06 7.20 -1.47
C ASN A 28 25.53 5.79 -1.80
N ASN A 29 26.36 4.88 -2.34
CA ASN A 29 25.92 3.55 -2.77
C ASN A 29 25.49 2.64 -1.61
N LEU A 30 26.18 2.64 -0.46
CA LEU A 30 25.77 1.83 0.69
C LEU A 30 24.49 2.38 1.31
N ILE A 31 24.40 3.70 1.48
CA ILE A 31 23.20 4.36 2.00
C ILE A 31 22.02 4.15 1.05
N ASN A 32 22.24 4.25 -0.26
CA ASN A 32 21.22 3.99 -1.26
C ASN A 32 20.81 2.52 -1.34
N GLN A 33 21.74 1.60 -1.10
CA GLN A 33 21.42 0.17 -1.03
C GLN A 33 20.61 -0.16 0.22
N ILE A 34 20.92 0.48 1.35
CA ILE A 34 20.17 0.34 2.61
C ILE A 34 18.78 0.96 2.46
N ILE A 35 18.68 2.21 2.01
CA ILE A 35 17.40 2.88 1.76
C ILE A 35 16.62 2.12 0.68
N GLY A 36 17.28 1.72 -0.40
CA GLY A 36 16.70 0.97 -1.49
C GLY A 36 16.16 -0.38 -1.04
N GLY A 37 16.90 -1.09 -0.19
CA GLY A 37 16.51 -2.33 0.45
C GLY A 37 15.34 -2.16 1.42
N LEU A 38 15.39 -1.14 2.29
CA LEU A 38 14.30 -0.79 3.20
C LEU A 38 13.01 -0.50 2.44
N VAL A 39 13.08 0.35 1.41
CA VAL A 39 11.94 0.65 0.54
C VAL A 39 11.42 -0.62 -0.14
N GLY A 40 12.32 -1.51 -0.58
CA GLY A 40 11.92 -2.79 -1.19
C GLY A 40 11.22 -3.73 -0.20
N VAL A 41 11.68 -3.80 1.04
CA VAL A 41 11.04 -4.59 2.11
C VAL A 41 9.65 -4.03 2.43
N ILE A 42 9.53 -2.71 2.56
CA ILE A 42 8.22 -2.05 2.77
C ILE A 42 7.29 -2.38 1.60
N GLN A 43 7.75 -2.21 0.37
CA GLN A 43 6.97 -2.54 -0.82
C GLN A 43 6.52 -4.02 -0.84
N LEU A 44 7.40 -4.95 -0.47
CA LEU A 44 7.07 -6.38 -0.39
C LEU A 44 5.99 -6.65 0.66
N LEU A 45 6.05 -5.99 1.82
CA LEU A 45 5.02 -6.10 2.86
C LEU A 45 3.65 -5.64 2.36
N PHE A 46 3.59 -4.52 1.63
CA PHE A 46 2.37 -4.07 0.96
C PHE A 46 1.85 -5.09 -0.06
N PHE A 47 2.74 -5.69 -0.85
CA PHE A 47 2.36 -6.70 -1.84
C PHE A 47 1.77 -7.96 -1.20
N ILE A 48 2.40 -8.47 -0.14
CA ILE A 48 1.91 -9.64 0.61
C ILE A 48 0.55 -9.31 1.26
N SER A 49 0.41 -8.13 1.86
CA SER A 49 -0.85 -7.65 2.42
C SER A 49 -1.97 -7.63 1.37
N ALA A 50 -1.69 -7.13 0.17
CA ALA A 50 -2.64 -7.11 -0.94
C ALA A 50 -3.05 -8.52 -1.36
N ILE A 51 -2.10 -9.46 -1.46
CA ILE A 51 -2.40 -10.87 -1.74
C ILE A 51 -3.31 -11.45 -0.65
N PHE A 52 -3.00 -11.25 0.62
CA PHE A 52 -3.80 -11.79 1.71
C PHE A 52 -5.20 -11.17 1.78
N LEU A 53 -5.34 -9.87 1.53
CA LEU A 53 -6.63 -9.21 1.40
C LEU A 53 -7.45 -9.84 0.26
N LEU A 54 -6.82 -10.06 -0.90
CA LEU A 54 -7.47 -10.69 -2.04
C LEU A 54 -7.87 -12.13 -1.74
N LEU A 55 -7.00 -12.93 -1.14
CA LEU A 55 -7.32 -14.31 -0.77
C LEU A 55 -8.43 -14.38 0.28
N ASN A 56 -8.49 -13.43 1.22
CA ASN A 56 -9.54 -13.35 2.23
C ASN A 56 -10.93 -13.12 1.60
N VAL A 57 -11.02 -12.44 0.45
CA VAL A 57 -12.29 -12.32 -0.31
C VAL A 57 -12.81 -13.69 -0.74
N PHE A 58 -11.92 -14.64 -1.01
CA PHE A 58 -12.26 -16.03 -1.35
C PHE A 58 -12.33 -16.95 -0.11
N ASN A 59 -12.31 -16.40 1.12
CA ASN A 59 -12.22 -17.15 2.38
C ASN A 59 -11.03 -18.11 2.44
N PHE A 60 -9.91 -17.73 1.83
CA PHE A 60 -8.67 -18.50 1.84
C PHE A 60 -7.53 -17.68 2.47
N PRO A 61 -6.70 -18.26 3.35
CA PRO A 61 -6.89 -19.53 4.04
C PRO A 61 -8.07 -19.44 5.03
N ASP A 62 -8.53 -20.58 5.54
CA ASP A 62 -9.64 -20.62 6.50
C ASP A 62 -9.31 -19.85 7.79
N LYS A 63 -10.34 -19.37 8.49
CA LYS A 63 -10.17 -18.51 9.68
C LYS A 63 -9.36 -19.17 10.81
N LYS A 64 -9.39 -20.50 10.93
CA LYS A 64 -8.62 -21.22 11.95
C LYS A 64 -7.13 -21.16 11.62
N THR A 65 -6.77 -21.33 10.35
CA THR A 65 -5.40 -21.16 9.84
C THR A 65 -4.93 -19.71 9.88
N GLN A 66 -5.81 -18.74 9.65
CA GLN A 66 -5.47 -17.32 9.82
C GLN A 66 -5.10 -17.00 11.28
N ASN A 67 -5.89 -17.49 12.24
CA ASN A 67 -5.69 -17.21 13.67
C ASN A 67 -4.49 -17.95 14.28
N SER A 68 -4.09 -19.09 13.74
CA SER A 68 -2.91 -19.83 14.21
C SER A 68 -1.59 -19.22 13.72
N SER A 69 -1.62 -18.38 12.69
CA SER A 69 -0.43 -17.74 12.13
C SER A 69 -0.18 -16.36 12.72
N LEU A 70 0.88 -16.23 13.52
CA LEU A 70 1.31 -14.95 14.08
C LEU A 70 1.64 -13.93 12.98
N LEU A 71 2.31 -14.37 11.92
CA LEU A 71 2.75 -13.51 10.81
C LEU A 71 1.60 -13.08 9.89
N TYR A 72 0.54 -13.90 9.78
CA TYR A 72 -0.60 -13.57 8.93
C TYR A 72 -1.25 -12.25 9.36
N LYS A 73 -1.47 -12.06 10.66
CA LYS A 73 -2.06 -10.81 11.20
C LYS A 73 -1.19 -9.59 10.87
N TYR A 74 0.13 -9.69 11.03
CA TYR A 74 1.04 -8.59 10.73
C TYR A 74 1.07 -8.26 9.24
N ALA A 75 1.22 -9.27 8.37
CA ALA A 75 1.29 -9.07 6.94
C ALA A 75 -0.06 -8.61 6.35
N TYR A 76 -1.17 -9.21 6.77
CA TYR A 76 -2.52 -8.78 6.36
C TYR A 76 -2.79 -7.33 6.78
N GLY A 77 -2.37 -6.95 7.99
CA GLY A 77 -2.64 -5.65 8.58
C GLY A 77 -1.91 -4.45 7.95
N VAL A 78 -0.88 -4.65 7.12
CA VAL A 78 -0.04 -3.54 6.59
C VAL A 78 -0.88 -2.50 5.86
N ILE A 79 -1.68 -2.90 4.87
CA ILE A 79 -2.52 -1.96 4.10
C ILE A 79 -3.61 -1.32 4.99
N PRO A 80 -4.43 -2.07 5.74
CA PRO A 80 -5.46 -1.50 6.61
C PRO A 80 -4.89 -0.48 7.62
N HIS A 81 -3.82 -0.83 8.33
CA HIS A 81 -3.20 0.08 9.30
C HIS A 81 -2.60 1.31 8.63
N SER A 82 -2.04 1.16 7.42
CA SER A 82 -1.53 2.32 6.66
C SER A 82 -2.65 3.27 6.25
N ILE A 83 -3.82 2.74 5.85
CA ILE A 83 -5.01 3.53 5.54
C ILE A 83 -5.52 4.24 6.79
N ASP A 84 -5.66 3.52 7.91
CA ASP A 84 -6.12 4.09 9.17
C ASP A 84 -5.17 5.19 9.67
N PHE A 85 -3.86 4.97 9.55
CA PHE A 85 -2.84 5.97 9.85
C PHE A 85 -2.99 7.21 8.97
N LEU A 86 -3.12 7.05 7.65
CA LEU A 86 -3.31 8.17 6.72
C LEU A 86 -4.61 8.94 6.99
N LYS A 87 -5.68 8.26 7.37
CA LYS A 87 -6.95 8.88 7.75
C LYS A 87 -6.82 9.73 9.02
N ALA A 88 -6.05 9.27 10.01
CA ALA A 88 -5.81 10.04 11.23
C ALA A 88 -5.11 11.39 10.96
N TYR A 89 -4.27 11.47 9.93
CA TYR A 89 -3.58 12.69 9.52
C TYR A 89 -4.32 13.51 8.44
N THR A 90 -5.27 12.90 7.73
CA THR A 90 -5.99 13.54 6.62
C THR A 90 -7.51 13.32 6.72
N PRO A 91 -8.15 13.69 7.85
CA PRO A 91 -9.58 13.44 8.09
C PRO A 91 -10.46 14.06 6.99
N ASP A 92 -10.09 15.24 6.49
CA ASP A 92 -10.82 15.97 5.45
C ASP A 92 -10.88 15.24 4.11
N THR A 93 -9.97 14.29 3.82
CA THR A 93 -10.00 13.59 2.53
C THR A 93 -11.22 12.68 2.42
N GLU A 94 -11.70 12.11 3.53
CA GLU A 94 -12.92 11.30 3.51
C GLU A 94 -14.14 12.17 3.22
N ASP A 95 -14.19 13.37 3.78
CA ASP A 95 -15.27 14.33 3.57
C ASP A 95 -15.22 14.93 2.16
N ILE A 96 -14.04 15.24 1.63
CA ILE A 96 -13.85 15.70 0.23
C ILE A 96 -14.26 14.59 -0.75
N ILE A 97 -13.92 13.33 -0.49
CA ILE A 97 -14.34 12.21 -1.35
C ILE A 97 -15.86 11.99 -1.25
N LYS A 98 -16.45 12.07 -0.05
CA LYS A 98 -17.92 11.98 0.13
C LYS A 98 -18.65 13.10 -0.58
N ASP A 99 -18.19 14.34 -0.43
CA ASP A 99 -18.77 15.49 -1.12
C ASP A 99 -18.66 15.36 -2.63
N TYR A 100 -17.52 14.89 -3.15
CA TYR A 100 -17.34 14.68 -4.58
C TYR A 100 -18.28 13.59 -5.15
N ILE A 101 -18.53 12.51 -4.39
CA ILE A 101 -19.46 11.45 -4.79
C ILE A 101 -20.91 11.97 -4.75
N ASN A 102 -21.30 12.63 -3.66
CA ASN A 102 -22.65 13.15 -3.46
C ASN A 102 -23.02 14.27 -4.45
N GLN A 103 -22.06 15.13 -4.81
CA GLN A 103 -22.25 16.19 -5.81
C GLN A 103 -22.48 15.62 -7.22
N LYS A 104 -21.92 14.43 -7.52
CA LYS A 104 -22.11 13.76 -8.80
C LYS A 104 -23.49 13.09 -8.94
N ASP A 105 -24.06 12.63 -7.83
CA ASP A 105 -25.41 12.04 -7.80
C ASP A 105 -26.53 13.09 -7.82
N THR A 106 -26.27 14.32 -7.40
CA THR A 106 -27.23 15.43 -7.48
C THR A 106 -27.30 16.10 -8.85
N LEU A 107 -26.37 15.80 -9.76
CA LEU A 107 -26.34 16.29 -11.14
C LEU A 107 -27.04 15.34 -12.14
N LYS A 108 -27.91 14.44 -11.65
CA LYS A 108 -28.65 13.47 -12.44
C LYS A 108 -30.15 13.71 -12.41
#